data_AF-A0AA41DF43-F1
#
_entry.id   AF-A0AA41DF43-F1
#
_cell.length_a   1.000
_cell.length_b   1.000
_cell.length_c   1.000
_cell.angle_alpha   90.00
_cell.angle_beta   90.00
_cell.angle_gamma   90.00
#
_symmetry.space_group_name_H-M   'P 1'
#
loop_
_entity.id
_entity.type
_entity.pdbx_description
1 polymer ?
#
loop_
_entity_poly.entity_id
_entity_poly.type
_entity_poly.pdbx_seq_one_letter_code
_entity_poly.pdbx_strand_id
1 'polypeptide(L)'
;MLTHRLVPEHLMAVIDLTHEQAVALIAEGRLSVQLDCEQQQRLRLFVNILHRLEWRLNHDSDAIRHALDLPLAVLDNKAPAQLFCGSIDDLRAVRLSIDSVEAPKVKWYRTGH
;
A
#
# COMPACT_ATOMS: atom_id res chain seq x y z
N MET A 1 -9.27 10.78 4.44
CA MET A 1 -8.80 9.56 5.14
C MET A 1 -8.88 8.42 4.15
N LEU A 2 -7.75 7.81 3.80
CA LEU A 2 -7.57 7.05 2.54
C LEU A 2 -7.91 5.57 2.63
N THR A 3 -8.47 5.12 3.75
CA THR A 3 -8.89 3.73 3.86
C THR A 3 -10.00 3.38 2.85
N HIS A 4 -10.91 4.30 2.53
CA HIS A 4 -12.10 4.03 1.69
C HIS A 4 -11.83 3.55 0.26
N ARG A 5 -10.60 3.61 -0.26
CA ARG A 5 -10.24 3.11 -1.60
C ARG A 5 -9.03 2.17 -1.59
N LEU A 6 -8.55 1.78 -0.42
CA LEU A 6 -7.54 0.75 -0.33
C LEU A 6 -8.19 -0.59 -0.68
N VAL A 7 -7.55 -1.33 -1.58
CA VAL A 7 -7.97 -2.67 -1.98
C VAL A 7 -7.74 -3.60 -0.76
N PRO A 8 -8.78 -4.22 -0.17
CA PRO A 8 -8.64 -5.08 1.02
C PRO A 8 -7.59 -6.16 0.87
N GLU A 9 -7.39 -6.65 -0.36
CA GLU A 9 -6.42 -7.67 -0.72
C GLU A 9 -4.97 -7.24 -0.41
N HIS A 10 -4.65 -5.95 -0.47
CA HIS A 10 -3.34 -5.45 -0.04
C HIS A 10 -3.15 -5.62 1.48
N LEU A 11 -4.18 -5.32 2.26
CA LEU A 11 -4.16 -5.51 3.71
C LEU A 11 -4.08 -6.99 4.07
N MET A 12 -4.86 -7.83 3.38
CA MET A 12 -4.80 -9.28 3.54
C MET A 12 -3.39 -9.81 3.24
N ALA A 13 -2.77 -9.37 2.14
CA ALA A 13 -1.42 -9.78 1.78
C ALA A 13 -0.37 -9.35 2.81
N VAL A 14 -0.55 -8.18 3.45
CA VAL A 14 0.42 -7.64 4.42
C VAL A 14 0.29 -8.29 5.79
N ILE A 15 -0.92 -8.51 6.31
CA ILE A 15 -1.11 -8.93 7.72
C ILE A 15 -1.91 -10.23 7.89
N ASP A 16 -2.06 -11.02 6.83
CA ASP A 16 -2.75 -12.32 6.83
C ASP A 16 -4.13 -12.27 7.50
N LEU A 17 -4.88 -11.21 7.17
CA LEU A 17 -6.25 -11.01 7.63
C LEU A 17 -7.24 -11.71 6.70
N THR A 18 -8.42 -12.03 7.24
CA THR A 18 -9.56 -12.34 6.40
C THR A 18 -10.03 -11.09 5.65
N HIS A 19 -10.71 -11.29 4.52
CA HIS A 19 -11.29 -10.18 3.74
C HIS A 19 -12.23 -9.31 4.60
N GLU A 20 -13.08 -9.92 5.42
CA GLU A 20 -13.99 -9.21 6.32
C GLU A 20 -13.24 -8.33 7.32
N GLN A 21 -12.15 -8.82 7.91
CA GLN A 21 -11.32 -8.05 8.84
C GLN A 21 -10.61 -6.90 8.13
N ALA A 22 -10.10 -7.11 6.92
CA ALA A 22 -9.47 -6.05 6.13
C ALA A 22 -10.48 -4.95 5.77
N VAL A 23 -11.71 -5.32 5.38
CA VAL A 23 -12.80 -4.39 5.11
C VAL A 23 -13.19 -3.62 6.37
N ALA A 24 -13.35 -4.28 7.52
CA ALA A 24 -13.67 -3.63 8.78
C ALA A 24 -12.58 -2.64 9.22
N LEU A 25 -11.31 -3.01 9.05
CA LEU A 25 -10.19 -2.12 9.34
C LEU A 25 -10.20 -0.88 8.43
N ILE A 26 -10.50 -1.07 7.15
CA ILE A 26 -10.62 0.00 6.17
C ILE A 26 -11.82 0.93 6.49
N ALA A 27 -13.00 0.36 6.61
CA ALA A 27 -14.25 1.12 6.69
C ALA A 27 -14.45 1.76 8.06
N GLU A 28 -14.02 1.07 9.12
CA GLU A 28 -14.35 1.43 10.50
C GLU A 28 -13.13 1.83 11.34
N GLY A 29 -11.91 1.62 10.84
CA GLY A 29 -10.68 1.84 11.61
C GLY A 29 -10.53 0.88 12.79
N ARG A 30 -11.23 -0.25 12.77
CA ARG A 30 -11.28 -1.22 13.88
C ARG A 30 -10.69 -2.56 13.45
N LEU A 31 -9.83 -3.10 14.31
CA LEU A 31 -9.37 -4.48 14.21
C LEU A 31 -9.86 -5.24 15.44
N SER A 32 -10.67 -6.28 15.23
CA SER A 32 -11.22 -7.12 16.30
C SER A 32 -10.27 -8.23 16.76
N VAL A 33 -9.13 -8.39 16.08
CA VAL A 33 -8.12 -9.42 16.37
C VAL A 33 -6.86 -8.80 16.97
N GLN A 34 -6.24 -9.56 17.88
CA GLN A 34 -4.93 -9.20 18.43
C GLN A 34 -3.86 -9.68 17.46
N LEU A 35 -3.11 -8.72 16.91
CA LEU A 35 -1.98 -9.00 16.03
C LEU A 35 -0.75 -9.44 16.84
N ASP A 36 -0.01 -10.42 16.33
CA ASP A 36 1.31 -10.76 16.87
C ASP A 36 2.36 -9.66 16.58
N CYS A 37 3.58 -9.82 17.10
CA CYS A 37 4.64 -8.82 16.97
C CYS A 37 5.05 -8.59 15.50
N GLU A 38 5.07 -9.64 14.69
CA GLU A 38 5.45 -9.56 13.29
C GLU A 38 4.36 -8.86 12.47
N GLN A 39 3.11 -9.26 12.64
CA GLN A 39 1.94 -8.63 12.01
C GLN A 39 1.85 -7.14 12.37
N GLN A 40 2.11 -6.77 13.63
CA GLN A 40 2.17 -5.36 14.03
C GLN A 40 3.29 -4.61 13.30
N GLN A 41 4.47 -5.21 13.14
CA GLN A 41 5.58 -4.59 12.43
C GLN A 41 5.28 -4.42 10.93
N ARG A 42 4.67 -5.44 10.31
CA ARG A 42 4.24 -5.40 8.91
C ARG A 42 3.19 -4.32 8.68
N LEU A 43 2.18 -4.24 9.55
CA LEU A 43 1.17 -3.18 9.50
C LEU A 43 1.80 -1.79 9.64
N ARG A 44 2.74 -1.59 10.58
CA ARG A 44 3.46 -0.31 10.75
C ARG A 44 4.22 0.09 9.48
N LEU A 45 4.92 -0.86 8.86
CA LEU A 45 5.64 -0.62 7.60
C LEU A 45 4.67 -0.27 6.48
N PHE A 46 3.57 -1.00 6.35
CA PHE A 46 2.57 -0.77 5.34
C PHE A 46 1.87 0.59 5.49
N VAL A 47 1.50 0.98 6.70
CA VAL A 47 0.97 2.33 6.96
C VAL A 47 2.00 3.40 6.61
N ASN A 48 3.30 3.16 6.87
CA ASN A 48 4.36 4.11 6.48
C ASN A 48 4.48 4.24 4.95
N ILE A 49 4.42 3.11 4.25
CA ILE A 49 4.40 3.02 2.78
C ILE A 49 3.25 3.86 2.23
N LEU A 50 2.03 3.62 2.73
CA LEU A 50 0.84 4.33 2.29
C LEU A 50 1.00 5.83 2.52
N HIS A 51 1.28 6.26 3.75
CA HIS A 51 1.37 7.67 4.10
C HIS A 51 2.37 8.45 3.24
N ARG A 52 3.50 7.83 2.87
CA ARG A 52 4.47 8.41 1.95
C ARG A 52 3.93 8.54 0.53
N LEU A 53 3.28 7.50 0.01
CA LEU A 53 2.62 7.55 -1.29
C LEU A 53 1.52 8.61 -1.31
N GLU A 54 0.72 8.74 -0.24
CA GLU A 54 -0.32 9.77 -0.18
C GLU A 54 0.26 11.15 -0.33
N TRP A 55 1.31 11.47 0.46
CA TRP A 55 1.93 12.78 0.41
C TRP A 55 2.55 13.06 -0.95
N ARG A 56 3.20 12.06 -1.54
CA ARG A 56 3.91 12.18 -2.81
C ARG A 56 2.98 12.25 -4.02
N LEU A 57 1.81 11.62 -3.93
CA LEU A 57 0.81 11.55 -4.99
C LEU A 57 -0.39 12.47 -4.72
N ASN A 58 -0.26 13.45 -3.83
CA ASN A 58 -1.30 14.43 -3.49
C ASN A 58 -2.65 13.80 -3.08
N HIS A 59 -2.58 12.70 -2.32
CA HIS A 59 -3.73 11.92 -1.85
C HIS A 59 -4.62 11.35 -2.96
N ASP A 60 -4.08 11.22 -4.17
CA ASP A 60 -4.79 10.67 -5.30
C ASP A 60 -4.88 9.14 -5.22
N SER A 61 -6.07 8.63 -4.90
CA SER A 61 -6.27 7.18 -4.70
C SER A 61 -6.01 6.36 -5.96
N ASP A 62 -6.31 6.88 -7.16
CA ASP A 62 -6.07 6.15 -8.41
C ASP A 62 -4.58 6.13 -8.75
N ALA A 63 -3.87 7.24 -8.52
CA ALA A 63 -2.41 7.27 -8.66
C ALA A 63 -1.72 6.35 -7.65
N ILE A 64 -2.19 6.30 -6.39
CA ILE A 64 -1.66 5.40 -5.36
C ILE A 64 -1.86 3.95 -5.78
N ARG A 65 -3.07 3.57 -6.21
CA ARG A 65 -3.36 2.22 -6.69
C ARG A 65 -2.45 1.86 -7.88
N HIS A 66 -2.36 2.75 -8.86
CA HIS A 66 -1.49 2.53 -10.01
C HIS A 66 -0.01 2.38 -9.61
N ALA A 67 0.49 3.19 -8.67
CA ALA A 67 1.86 3.09 -8.18
C ALA A 67 2.16 1.78 -7.44
N LEU A 68 1.16 1.18 -6.77
CA LEU A 68 1.30 -0.11 -6.12
C LEU A 68 1.33 -1.29 -7.11
N ASP A 69 0.67 -1.13 -8.26
CA ASP A 69 0.61 -2.14 -9.32
C ASP A 69 1.72 -1.97 -10.39
N LEU A 70 2.42 -0.83 -10.39
CA LEU A 70 3.46 -0.54 -11.37
C LEU A 70 4.80 -1.20 -10.98
N PRO A 71 5.42 -1.99 -11.88
CA PRO A 71 6.77 -2.50 -11.70
C PRO A 71 7.80 -1.39 -11.47
N LEU A 72 8.62 -1.52 -10.42
CA LEU A 72 9.72 -0.59 -10.16
C LEU A 72 11.05 -1.26 -10.46
N ALA A 73 11.90 -0.59 -11.25
CA ALA A 73 13.24 -1.10 -11.58
C ALA A 73 14.09 -1.37 -10.33
N VAL A 74 13.92 -0.56 -9.28
CA VAL A 74 14.60 -0.72 -7.97
C VAL A 74 14.10 -1.91 -7.15
N LEU A 75 13.00 -2.56 -7.57
CA LEU A 75 12.43 -3.77 -6.97
C LEU A 75 12.57 -4.95 -7.94
N ASP A 76 13.63 -5.00 -8.75
CA ASP A 76 13.85 -6.02 -9.78
C ASP A 76 12.66 -6.15 -10.77
N ASN A 77 12.03 -5.02 -11.12
CA ASN A 77 10.81 -4.96 -11.93
C ASN A 77 9.61 -5.70 -11.34
N LYS A 78 9.55 -5.84 -10.01
CA LYS A 78 8.34 -6.28 -9.30
C LYS A 78 7.49 -5.08 -8.93
N ALA A 79 6.18 -5.30 -8.92
CA ALA A 79 5.23 -4.31 -8.40
C ALA A 79 5.26 -4.35 -6.86
N PRO A 80 5.14 -3.19 -6.16
CA PRO A 80 5.04 -3.16 -4.71
C PRO A 80 3.99 -4.12 -4.13
N ALA A 81 2.83 -4.24 -4.77
CA ALA A 81 1.76 -5.14 -4.34
C ALA A 81 2.17 -6.62 -4.32
N GLN A 82 3.06 -7.04 -5.22
CA GLN A 82 3.59 -8.41 -5.27
C GLN A 82 4.53 -8.74 -4.10
N LEU A 83 5.11 -7.72 -3.48
CA LEU A 83 6.03 -7.86 -2.34
C LEU A 83 5.31 -7.84 -1.00
N PHE A 84 4.03 -7.49 -0.97
CA PHE A 84 3.25 -7.44 0.26
C PHE A 84 3.05 -8.79 0.93
N CYS A 85 2.92 -9.87 0.16
CA CYS A 85 2.87 -11.25 0.68
C CYS A 85 4.26 -11.85 0.94
N GLY A 86 5.33 -11.10 0.66
CA GLY A 86 6.70 -11.53 0.87
C GLY A 86 7.17 -11.43 2.32
N SER A 87 8.48 -11.50 2.48
CA SER A 87 9.17 -11.32 3.77
C SER A 87 9.04 -9.89 4.30
N ILE A 88 9.36 -9.69 5.58
CA ILE A 88 9.43 -8.35 6.14
C ILE A 88 10.51 -7.47 5.47
N ASP A 89 11.55 -8.09 4.93
CA ASP A 89 12.60 -7.37 4.20
C ASP A 89 12.12 -6.90 2.83
N ASP A 90 11.19 -7.63 2.19
CA ASP A 90 10.51 -7.17 0.98
C ASP A 90 9.67 -5.91 1.27
N LEU A 91 8.95 -5.88 2.40
CA LEU A 91 8.23 -4.68 2.84
C LEU A 91 9.17 -3.51 3.14
N ARG A 92 10.35 -3.77 3.70
CA ARG A 92 11.37 -2.73 3.92
C ARG A 92 11.93 -2.22 2.59
N ALA A 93 12.17 -3.09 1.63
CA ALA A 93 12.61 -2.72 0.29
C ALA A 93 11.58 -1.80 -0.39
N VAL A 94 10.30 -2.18 -0.36
CA VAL A 94 9.19 -1.33 -0.85
C VAL A 94 9.19 0.03 -0.14
N ARG A 95 9.30 0.03 1.20
CA ARG A 95 9.33 1.27 1.98
C ARG A 95 10.49 2.19 1.60
N LEU A 96 11.65 1.64 1.25
CA LEU A 96 12.80 2.42 0.78
C LEU A 96 12.63 2.90 -0.67
N SER A 97 11.98 2.11 -1.53
CA SER A 97 11.79 2.44 -2.94
C SER A 97 10.68 3.47 -3.21
N ILE A 98 9.73 3.66 -2.29
CA ILE A 98 8.61 4.59 -2.51
C ILE A 98 9.06 6.03 -2.75
N ASP A 99 10.19 6.42 -2.16
CA ASP A 99 10.74 7.75 -2.37
C ASP A 99 11.24 7.95 -3.83
N SER A 100 11.45 6.86 -4.59
CA SER A 100 11.80 6.92 -6.02
C SER A 100 10.59 6.90 -6.96
N VAL A 101 9.37 6.66 -6.48
CA VAL A 101 8.16 6.73 -7.30
C VAL A 101 8.02 8.16 -7.80
N GLU A 102 7.99 8.40 -9.11
CA GLU A 102 7.82 9.77 -9.59
C GLU A 102 6.42 10.29 -9.28
N ALA A 103 6.34 11.49 -8.69
CA ALA A 103 5.07 12.18 -8.60
C ALA A 103 4.61 12.53 -10.03
N PRO A 104 3.34 12.27 -10.39
CA PRO A 104 2.84 12.58 -11.72
C PRO A 104 2.95 14.09 -11.96
N LYS A 105 3.83 14.50 -12.90
CA LYS A 105 4.04 15.91 -13.30
C LYS A 105 2.81 16.50 -13.99
N VAL A 106 1.95 15.63 -14.52
CA VAL A 106 0.66 15.96 -15.13
C VAL A 106 -0.37 15.01 -14.51
N LYS A 107 -1.54 15.51 -14.11
CA LYS A 107 -2.67 14.67 -13.68
C LYS A 107 -3.17 13.84 -14.87
N TRP A 108 -2.54 12.70 -15.15
CA TRP A 108 -2.85 11.85 -16.31
C TRP A 108 -4.29 11.33 -16.32
N TYR A 109 -5.00 11.38 -15.19
CA TYR A 109 -6.41 10.98 -15.06
C TYR A 109 -7.42 12.09 -15.39
N ARG A 110 -6.99 13.30 -15.77
CA ARG A 110 -7.89 14.34 -16.31
C ARG A 110 -8.00 14.33 -17.84
N THR A 111 -7.32 13.41 -18.52
CA THR A 111 -7.43 13.21 -19.98
C THR A 111 -8.10 11.88 -20.28
N GLY A 112 -9.42 11.93 -20.48
CA GLY A 112 -10.28 10.90 -21.05
C GLY A 112 -11.69 11.50 -21.14
N HIS A 113 -12.10 12.14 -22.23
CA HIS A 113 -12.49 11.60 -23.55
C HIS A 113 -13.64 10.58 -23.47
#